data_AF-A0AA36GFZ8-F1
#
_entry.id   AF-A0AA36GFZ8-F1
#
_cell.length_a   1.000
_cell.length_b   1.000
_cell.length_c   1.000
_cell.angle_alpha   90.00
_cell.angle_beta   90.00
_cell.angle_gamma   90.00
#
_symmetry.space_group_name_H-M   'P 1'
#
loop_
_entity.id
_entity.type
_entity.pdbx_description
1 polymer ?
#
loop_
_entity_poly.entity_id
_entity_poly.type
_entity_poly.pdbx_seq_one_letter_code
_entity_poly.pdbx_strand_id
1 'polypeptide(L)'
;MLSNKLRRLFAKLNVEKDMKIQSISKKKLQTKKKPTVELPDNVWNLIFDYSSPFDVIKWRRVNKQFKRITDSRVKRTLYLDVLRMDITQILPKGVLGDGDFFRHPTCNLLGHHEYRSLLLAAHAQWTAKEAAKLLRAIQFFGKNAHTIMIDSSIAELCVAGQCTTDIPAWFAFQAAAGGTDPTPDSDGIQTPGWLQSEAKFNMSTYLSQSDGDLPQWNPTTQRIPLGPLFPKAKEITFRCTIPQLRRMRRLSVYRVPATMIFSPEHLQVFRLAIIGGRSNAPATIKLRPFREWLDADQLGNKLCVQFC
;
A
#
# COMPACT_ATOMS: atom_id res chain seq x y z
N MET A 1 -17.80 55.39 12.31
CA MET A 1 -16.61 55.84 11.55
C MET A 1 -15.76 54.67 11.06
N LEU A 2 -16.18 53.96 10.00
CA LEU A 2 -15.40 52.86 9.39
C LEU A 2 -15.63 52.70 7.88
N SER A 3 -16.21 53.69 7.17
CA SER A 3 -16.58 53.55 5.75
C SER A 3 -15.57 54.16 4.75
N ASN A 4 -14.79 55.18 5.15
CA ASN A 4 -13.87 55.87 4.22
C ASN A 4 -12.49 55.20 4.08
N LYS A 5 -12.03 54.46 5.09
CA LYS A 5 -10.79 53.65 4.99
C LYS A 5 -11.00 52.41 4.11
N LEU A 6 -12.17 51.76 4.19
CA LEU A 6 -12.55 50.63 3.32
C LEU A 6 -12.68 51.05 1.85
N ARG A 7 -13.31 52.20 1.56
CA ARG A 7 -13.40 52.72 0.18
C ARG A 7 -12.03 53.06 -0.44
N ARG A 8 -11.08 53.59 0.35
CA ARG A 8 -9.69 53.81 -0.10
C ARG A 8 -8.93 52.50 -0.34
N LEU A 9 -9.22 51.45 0.43
CA LEU A 9 -8.61 50.12 0.24
C LEU A 9 -9.14 49.45 -1.05
N PHE A 10 -10.45 49.52 -1.30
CA PHE A 10 -11.04 49.01 -2.54
C PHE A 10 -10.63 49.82 -3.78
N ALA A 11 -10.42 51.14 -3.65
CA ALA A 11 -9.89 51.97 -4.73
C ALA A 11 -8.41 51.66 -5.06
N LYS A 12 -7.59 51.30 -4.05
CA LYS A 12 -6.22 50.80 -4.29
C LYS A 12 -6.19 49.40 -4.92
N LEU A 13 -7.18 48.55 -4.61
CA LEU A 13 -7.28 47.19 -5.18
C LEU A 13 -7.91 47.15 -6.59
N ASN A 14 -8.68 48.17 -6.98
CA ASN A 14 -9.29 48.26 -8.33
C ASN A 14 -8.42 48.95 -9.39
N VAL A 15 -7.18 49.36 -9.07
CA VAL A 15 -6.20 49.88 -10.04
C VAL A 15 -5.28 48.79 -10.60
N GLU A 16 -5.38 47.54 -10.13
CA GLU A 16 -4.62 46.40 -10.68
C GLU A 16 -5.46 45.45 -11.55
N LYS A 17 -6.58 45.91 -12.12
CA LYS A 17 -7.29 45.17 -13.18
C LYS A 17 -6.67 45.30 -14.57
N ASP A 18 -5.49 45.94 -14.67
CA ASP A 18 -4.64 45.92 -15.86
C ASP A 18 -3.19 45.51 -15.59
N MET A 19 -2.93 44.84 -14.45
CA MET A 19 -1.78 43.94 -14.40
C MET A 19 -2.16 42.65 -15.12
N LYS A 20 -2.15 42.75 -16.45
CA LYS A 20 -1.64 41.66 -17.28
C LYS A 20 -0.36 41.22 -16.60
N ILE A 21 -0.42 40.08 -15.90
CA ILE A 21 0.76 39.26 -15.74
C ILE A 21 1.18 39.06 -17.19
N GLN A 22 2.11 39.90 -17.64
CA GLN A 22 2.96 39.61 -18.76
C GLN A 22 3.66 38.34 -18.28
N SER A 23 3.01 37.20 -18.52
CA SER A 23 3.70 35.95 -18.68
C SER A 23 4.88 36.34 -19.52
N ILE A 24 6.08 36.20 -18.96
CA ILE A 24 7.30 36.22 -19.75
C ILE A 24 6.97 35.24 -20.86
N SER A 25 6.59 35.79 -22.00
CA SER A 25 6.46 35.07 -23.24
C SER A 25 7.84 34.52 -23.34
N LYS A 26 7.99 33.23 -23.03
CA LYS A 26 9.12 32.46 -23.47
C LYS A 26 9.10 32.73 -24.95
N LYS A 27 9.91 33.72 -25.41
CA LYS A 27 10.27 33.89 -26.80
C LYS A 27 10.55 32.47 -27.20
N LYS A 28 9.66 31.91 -28.03
CA LYS A 28 9.85 30.59 -28.62
C LYS A 28 11.17 30.76 -29.33
N LEU A 29 12.25 30.36 -28.67
CA LEU A 29 13.50 30.06 -29.31
C LEU A 29 13.07 28.93 -30.22
N GLN A 30 12.75 29.28 -31.46
CA GLN A 30 12.60 28.35 -32.56
C GLN A 30 14.01 27.80 -32.82
N THR A 31 14.51 27.04 -31.84
CA THR A 31 15.44 25.97 -32.11
C THR A 31 14.68 25.12 -33.11
N LYS A 32 15.16 25.11 -34.36
CA LYS A 32 14.72 24.17 -35.39
C LYS A 32 14.64 22.81 -34.71
N LYS A 33 13.43 22.35 -34.36
CA LYS A 33 13.25 21.03 -33.77
C LYS A 33 13.73 20.09 -34.85
N LYS A 34 14.93 19.52 -34.66
CA LYS A 34 15.32 18.32 -35.39
C LYS A 34 14.13 17.37 -35.29
N PRO A 35 13.70 16.72 -36.38
CA PRO A 35 12.61 15.77 -36.31
C PRO A 35 12.99 14.74 -35.25
N THR A 36 12.34 14.84 -34.09
CA THR A 36 12.51 13.86 -33.03
C THR A 36 11.85 12.61 -33.55
N VAL A 37 12.67 11.62 -33.89
CA VAL A 37 12.19 10.27 -34.20
C VAL A 37 11.54 9.77 -32.91
N GLU A 38 10.22 9.87 -32.83
CA GLU A 38 9.44 9.32 -31.73
C GLU A 38 9.25 7.83 -31.99
N LEU A 39 9.82 6.98 -31.12
CA LEU A 39 9.55 5.56 -31.20
C LEU A 39 8.05 5.31 -30.98
N PRO A 40 7.42 4.40 -31.73
CA PRO A 40 6.00 4.12 -31.56
C PRO A 40 5.71 3.43 -30.21
N ASP A 41 4.45 3.49 -29.76
CA ASP A 41 4.05 3.02 -28.42
C ASP A 41 4.35 1.53 -28.19
N ASN A 42 4.32 0.68 -29.23
CA ASN A 42 4.66 -0.74 -29.11
C ASN A 42 6.15 -0.96 -28.77
N VAL A 43 7.06 -0.19 -29.37
CA VAL A 43 8.49 -0.25 -29.07
C VAL A 43 8.76 0.19 -27.63
N TRP A 44 8.12 1.27 -27.19
CA TRP A 44 8.22 1.71 -25.79
C TRP A 44 7.63 0.70 -24.80
N ASN A 45 6.54 0.01 -25.14
CA ASN A 45 6.02 -1.06 -24.30
C ASN A 45 7.06 -2.18 -24.13
N LEU A 46 7.73 -2.58 -25.22
CA LEU A 46 8.79 -3.58 -25.16
C LEU A 46 9.97 -3.12 -24.30
N ILE A 47 10.42 -1.86 -24.47
CA ILE A 47 11.48 -1.29 -23.61
C ILE A 47 11.05 -1.33 -22.13
N PHE A 48 9.79 -0.99 -21.85
CA PHE A 48 9.26 -0.99 -20.47
C PHE A 48 9.13 -2.40 -19.89
N ASP A 49 8.99 -3.43 -20.71
CA ASP A 49 8.97 -4.84 -20.25
C ASP A 49 10.33 -5.27 -19.69
N TYR A 50 11.44 -4.71 -20.20
CA TYR A 50 12.79 -4.95 -19.68
C TYR A 50 13.28 -3.89 -18.69
N SER A 51 12.39 -3.03 -18.21
CA SER A 51 12.73 -1.93 -17.31
C SER A 51 12.15 -2.15 -15.92
N SER A 52 12.86 -1.64 -14.90
CA SER A 52 12.36 -1.66 -13.53
C SER A 52 10.97 -1.01 -13.44
N PRO A 53 9.98 -1.64 -12.77
CA PRO A 53 8.66 -1.03 -12.58
C PRO A 53 8.73 0.30 -11.84
N PHE A 54 9.75 0.51 -11.00
CA PHE A 54 9.97 1.77 -10.31
C PHE A 54 10.37 2.89 -11.26
N ASP A 55 11.21 2.58 -12.26
CA ASP A 55 11.65 3.57 -13.25
C ASP A 55 10.56 3.88 -14.25
N VAL A 56 9.79 2.88 -14.70
CA VAL A 56 8.61 3.07 -15.56
C VAL A 56 7.59 4.04 -14.92
N ILE A 57 7.39 3.97 -13.60
CA ILE A 57 6.53 4.92 -12.87
C ILE A 57 7.15 6.32 -12.83
N LYS A 58 8.48 6.46 -12.69
CA LYS A 58 9.15 7.77 -12.74
C LYS A 58 9.07 8.37 -14.15
N TRP A 59 9.30 7.56 -15.18
CA TRP A 59 9.27 7.94 -16.59
C TRP A 59 7.89 8.43 -17.04
N ARG A 60 6.83 8.01 -16.36
CA ARG A 60 5.48 8.59 -16.49
C ARG A 60 5.46 10.13 -16.44
N ARG A 61 6.41 10.78 -15.74
CA ARG A 61 6.49 12.24 -15.59
C ARG A 61 7.33 12.93 -16.68
N VAL A 62 8.04 12.17 -17.51
CA VAL A 62 9.00 12.70 -18.50
C VAL A 62 8.25 13.33 -19.68
N ASN A 63 7.27 12.63 -20.25
CA ASN A 63 6.48 13.14 -21.37
C ASN A 63 5.06 12.53 -21.41
N LYS A 64 4.20 13.06 -22.28
CA LYS A 64 2.80 12.61 -22.43
C LYS A 64 2.67 11.19 -22.98
N GLN A 65 3.57 10.76 -23.85
CA GLN A 65 3.57 9.41 -24.43
C GLN A 65 3.84 8.37 -23.34
N PHE A 66 4.88 8.56 -22.54
CA PHE A 66 5.24 7.68 -21.43
C PHE A 66 4.13 7.66 -20.38
N LYS A 67 3.53 8.82 -20.08
CA LYS A 67 2.36 8.87 -19.21
C LYS A 67 1.23 7.98 -19.73
N ARG A 68 0.89 8.09 -21.02
CA ARG A 68 -0.19 7.30 -21.65
C ARG A 68 0.11 5.81 -21.59
N ILE A 69 1.34 5.42 -21.95
CA ILE A 69 1.77 4.01 -21.96
C ILE A 69 1.74 3.43 -20.54
N THR A 70 2.37 4.10 -19.57
CA THR A 70 2.36 3.65 -18.17
C THR A 70 0.95 3.60 -17.60
N ASP A 71 0.11 4.61 -17.84
CA ASP A 71 -1.30 4.58 -17.39
C ASP A 71 -2.09 3.43 -18.03
N SER A 72 -1.83 3.10 -19.30
CA SER A 72 -2.44 1.94 -19.97
C SER A 72 -1.97 0.61 -19.37
N ARG A 73 -0.68 0.48 -19.02
CA ARG A 73 -0.14 -0.69 -18.30
C ARG A 73 -0.82 -0.87 -16.94
N VAL A 74 -0.88 0.19 -16.13
CA VAL A 74 -1.52 0.18 -14.79
C VAL A 74 -3.02 -0.14 -14.87
N LYS A 75 -3.70 0.30 -15.93
CA LYS A 75 -5.11 -0.05 -16.16
C LYS A 75 -5.31 -1.53 -16.52
N ARG A 76 -4.31 -2.17 -17.10
CA ARG A 76 -4.32 -3.59 -17.49
C ARG A 76 -3.91 -4.54 -16.36
N THR A 77 -3.30 -4.04 -15.29
CA THR A 77 -2.97 -4.84 -14.10
C THR A 77 -4.24 -5.38 -13.46
N LEU A 78 -4.44 -6.70 -13.54
CA LEU A 78 -5.58 -7.42 -12.96
C LEU A 78 -5.21 -8.14 -11.66
N TYR A 79 -3.98 -8.60 -11.55
CA TYR A 79 -3.47 -9.34 -10.39
C TYR A 79 -2.48 -8.48 -9.63
N LEU A 80 -2.74 -8.27 -8.34
CA LEU A 80 -1.86 -7.56 -7.42
C LEU A 80 -1.49 -8.48 -6.27
N ASP A 81 -0.23 -8.87 -6.19
CA ASP A 81 0.32 -9.62 -5.07
C ASP A 81 1.27 -8.72 -4.28
N VAL A 82 1.06 -8.60 -2.97
CA VAL A 82 1.89 -7.81 -2.08
C VAL A 82 2.30 -8.60 -0.85
N LEU A 83 3.60 -8.81 -0.70
CA LEU A 83 4.14 -9.71 0.31
C LEU A 83 5.19 -9.02 1.17
N ARG A 84 5.37 -9.52 2.40
CA ARG A 84 6.40 -9.11 3.33
C ARG A 84 7.26 -10.33 3.65
N MET A 85 8.50 -10.33 3.14
CA MET A 85 9.44 -11.42 3.35
C MET A 85 10.88 -10.93 3.33
N ASP A 86 11.84 -11.80 3.62
CA ASP A 86 13.24 -11.48 3.31
C ASP A 86 13.46 -11.48 1.79
N ILE A 87 13.41 -10.29 1.19
CA ILE A 87 13.62 -10.12 -0.26
C ILE A 87 15.04 -10.46 -0.72
N THR A 88 15.99 -10.72 0.19
CA THR A 88 17.32 -11.20 -0.19
C THR A 88 17.33 -12.65 -0.64
N GLN A 89 16.28 -13.41 -0.27
CA GLN A 89 16.03 -14.76 -0.77
C GLN A 89 15.60 -14.77 -2.25
N ILE A 90 15.04 -13.66 -2.75
CA ILE A 90 14.68 -13.49 -4.17
C ILE A 90 15.85 -12.88 -4.91
N LEU A 91 16.34 -11.73 -4.44
CA LEU A 91 17.39 -10.98 -5.12
C LEU A 91 18.47 -10.57 -4.11
N PRO A 92 19.73 -11.07 -4.25
CA PRO A 92 20.81 -10.80 -3.31
C PRO A 92 21.04 -9.31 -3.04
N LYS A 93 21.60 -9.00 -1.86
CA LYS A 93 21.96 -7.62 -1.51
C LYS A 93 22.95 -7.05 -2.54
N GLY A 94 22.72 -5.82 -2.97
CA GLY A 94 23.56 -5.13 -3.96
C GLY A 94 23.17 -5.38 -5.43
N VAL A 95 22.36 -6.40 -5.72
CA VAL A 95 21.83 -6.63 -7.07
C VAL A 95 20.57 -5.79 -7.27
N LEU A 96 20.55 -4.97 -8.33
CA LEU A 96 19.41 -4.09 -8.65
C LEU A 96 18.31 -4.78 -9.45
N GLY A 97 18.64 -5.82 -10.21
CA GLY A 97 17.68 -6.70 -10.85
C GLY A 97 18.36 -7.83 -11.61
N ASP A 98 17.59 -8.86 -11.91
CA ASP A 98 18.00 -10.04 -12.68
C ASP A 98 17.27 -10.16 -14.03
N GLY A 99 16.42 -9.18 -14.36
CA GLY A 99 15.57 -9.17 -15.55
C GLY A 99 14.10 -9.40 -15.22
N ASP A 100 13.81 -10.16 -14.17
CA ASP A 100 12.44 -10.46 -13.73
C ASP A 100 12.09 -9.64 -12.49
N PHE A 101 12.96 -9.67 -11.48
CA PHE A 101 12.81 -8.94 -10.23
C PHE A 101 13.72 -7.73 -10.20
N PHE A 102 13.19 -6.62 -9.71
CA PHE A 102 13.92 -5.37 -9.59
C PHE A 102 13.85 -4.87 -8.16
N ARG A 103 15.00 -4.50 -7.59
CA ARG A 103 15.08 -3.85 -6.28
C ARG A 103 14.90 -2.35 -6.44
N HIS A 104 14.18 -1.74 -5.50
CA HIS A 104 14.06 -0.29 -5.47
C HIS A 104 15.41 0.33 -5.06
N PRO A 105 15.91 1.36 -5.77
CA PRO A 105 17.29 1.83 -5.60
C PRO A 105 17.60 2.42 -4.21
N THR A 106 16.60 2.91 -3.48
CA THR A 106 16.77 3.58 -2.18
C THR A 106 15.89 3.05 -1.05
N CYS A 107 15.21 1.92 -1.28
CA CYS A 107 14.29 1.32 -0.32
C CYS A 107 14.36 -0.19 -0.39
N ASN A 108 14.07 -0.85 0.72
CA ASN A 108 13.98 -2.29 0.83
C ASN A 108 12.65 -2.82 0.28
N LEU A 109 12.38 -2.48 -0.99
CA LEU A 109 11.26 -2.94 -1.77
C LEU A 109 11.79 -3.66 -3.01
N LEU A 110 11.07 -4.67 -3.45
CA LEU A 110 11.31 -5.42 -4.67
C LEU A 110 10.01 -5.46 -5.47
N GLY A 111 10.11 -5.41 -6.79
CA GLY A 111 8.97 -5.40 -7.68
C GLY A 111 9.22 -6.25 -8.91
N HIS A 112 8.17 -6.93 -9.35
CA HIS A 112 8.11 -7.67 -10.59
C HIS A 112 6.78 -7.36 -11.26
N HIS A 113 6.80 -6.97 -12.53
CA HIS A 113 5.63 -6.49 -13.26
C HIS A 113 5.56 -7.12 -14.64
N GLU A 114 4.63 -8.04 -14.81
CA GLU A 114 4.33 -8.63 -16.11
C GLU A 114 3.18 -7.87 -16.78
N TYR A 115 2.62 -8.47 -17.83
CA TYR A 115 1.56 -7.85 -18.63
C TYR A 115 0.27 -7.53 -17.84
N ARG A 116 -0.13 -8.42 -16.92
CA ARG A 116 -1.37 -8.28 -16.12
C ARG A 116 -1.17 -8.48 -14.62
N SER A 117 0.02 -8.88 -14.18
CA SER A 117 0.35 -9.18 -12.80
C SER A 117 1.38 -8.19 -12.28
N LEU A 118 1.24 -7.80 -11.02
CA LEU A 118 2.23 -7.02 -10.31
C LEU A 118 2.48 -7.68 -8.95
N LEU A 119 3.73 -8.03 -8.70
CA LEU A 119 4.23 -8.43 -7.41
C LEU A 119 5.03 -7.28 -6.79
N LEU A 120 4.69 -6.92 -5.56
CA LEU A 120 5.45 -5.98 -4.74
C LEU A 120 5.84 -6.66 -3.43
N ALA A 121 7.13 -6.75 -3.16
CA ALA A 121 7.65 -7.34 -1.94
C ALA A 121 8.31 -6.26 -1.08
N ALA A 122 7.91 -6.16 0.19
CA ALA A 122 8.63 -5.39 1.20
C ALA A 122 9.54 -6.32 2.01
N HIS A 123 10.74 -5.86 2.32
CA HIS A 123 11.65 -6.61 3.17
C HIS A 123 11.05 -6.82 4.58
N ALA A 124 11.38 -7.94 5.22
CA ALA A 124 10.92 -8.26 6.57
C ALA A 124 11.22 -7.13 7.57
N GLN A 125 12.36 -6.46 7.42
CA GLN A 125 12.80 -5.30 8.22
C GLN A 125 12.42 -3.94 7.59
N TRP A 126 11.27 -3.84 6.93
CA TRP A 126 10.81 -2.57 6.36
C TRP A 126 10.70 -1.45 7.42
N THR A 127 10.89 -0.22 6.97
CA THR A 127 10.79 1.00 7.76
C THR A 127 9.46 1.71 7.49
N ALA A 128 9.10 2.69 8.32
CA ALA A 128 7.94 3.55 8.06
C ALA A 128 7.98 4.23 6.68
N LYS A 129 9.19 4.58 6.20
CA LYS A 129 9.41 5.13 4.85
C LYS A 129 9.03 4.12 3.75
N GLU A 130 9.45 2.87 3.89
CA GLU A 130 9.12 1.81 2.94
C GLU A 130 7.65 1.45 2.96
N ALA A 131 7.05 1.31 4.15
CA ALA A 131 5.62 1.06 4.30
C ALA A 131 4.78 2.18 3.68
N ALA A 132 5.15 3.45 3.88
CA ALA A 132 4.46 4.58 3.25
C ALA A 132 4.57 4.52 1.72
N LYS A 133 5.74 4.19 1.16
CA LYS A 133 5.90 4.02 -0.29
C LYS A 133 5.11 2.83 -0.82
N LEU A 134 5.11 1.71 -0.10
CA LEU A 134 4.35 0.52 -0.48
C LEU A 134 2.86 0.84 -0.50
N LEU A 135 2.32 1.48 0.54
CA LEU A 135 0.91 1.90 0.59
C LEU A 135 0.54 2.79 -0.61
N ARG A 136 1.41 3.72 -1.01
CA ARG A 136 1.18 4.54 -2.21
C ARG A 136 1.22 3.72 -3.50
N ALA A 137 2.09 2.73 -3.59
CA ALA A 137 2.13 1.81 -4.72
C ALA A 137 0.85 0.96 -4.79
N ILE A 138 0.39 0.40 -3.67
CA ILE A 138 -0.88 -0.33 -3.56
C ILE A 138 -2.05 0.56 -4.00
N GLN A 139 -2.11 1.80 -3.52
CA GLN A 139 -3.16 2.76 -3.94
C GLN A 139 -3.10 3.13 -5.42
N PHE A 140 -1.94 3.01 -6.05
CA PHE A 140 -1.76 3.32 -7.47
C PHE A 140 -2.20 2.16 -8.36
N PHE A 141 -1.71 0.95 -8.08
CA PHE A 141 -1.99 -0.25 -8.87
C PHE A 141 -3.32 -0.94 -8.51
N GLY A 142 -3.73 -0.87 -7.23
CA GLY A 142 -4.93 -1.52 -6.72
C GLY A 142 -6.24 -0.99 -7.31
N LYS A 143 -6.25 0.18 -7.95
CA LYS A 143 -7.46 0.78 -8.53
C LYS A 143 -8.12 -0.08 -9.62
N ASN A 144 -7.34 -0.87 -10.35
CA ASN A 144 -7.83 -1.72 -11.44
C ASN A 144 -7.64 -3.21 -11.18
N ALA A 145 -6.99 -3.56 -10.08
CA ALA A 145 -6.79 -4.95 -9.70
C ALA A 145 -8.13 -5.61 -9.38
N HIS A 146 -8.31 -6.83 -9.89
CA HIS A 146 -9.47 -7.68 -9.65
C HIS A 146 -9.15 -8.78 -8.65
N THR A 147 -7.93 -9.31 -8.69
CA THR A 147 -7.44 -10.32 -7.75
C THR A 147 -6.32 -9.71 -6.93
N ILE A 148 -6.54 -9.62 -5.63
CA ILE A 148 -5.60 -9.02 -4.68
C ILE A 148 -5.18 -10.09 -3.67
N MET A 149 -3.88 -10.28 -3.53
CA MET A 149 -3.31 -11.11 -2.48
C MET A 149 -2.36 -10.26 -1.66
N ILE A 150 -2.59 -10.16 -0.35
CA ILE A 150 -1.75 -9.35 0.53
C ILE A 150 -1.46 -10.06 1.85
N ASP A 151 -0.26 -9.88 2.38
CA ASP A 151 0.08 -10.39 3.70
C ASP A 151 -0.61 -9.56 4.79
N SER A 152 -0.88 -10.20 5.93
CA SER A 152 -1.63 -9.63 7.04
C SER A 152 -1.09 -8.31 7.59
N SER A 153 0.24 -8.13 7.65
CA SER A 153 0.87 -6.87 8.04
C SER A 153 0.66 -5.76 7.00
N ILE A 154 0.60 -6.12 5.72
CA ILE A 154 0.28 -5.19 4.64
C ILE A 154 -1.22 -4.90 4.60
N ALA A 155 -2.08 -5.89 4.86
CA ALA A 155 -3.52 -5.70 5.00
C ALA A 155 -3.85 -4.72 6.13
N GLU A 156 -3.22 -4.90 7.29
CA GLU A 156 -3.35 -4.00 8.43
C GLU A 156 -2.85 -2.58 8.09
N LEU A 157 -1.72 -2.45 7.38
CA LEU A 157 -1.24 -1.18 6.84
C LEU A 157 -2.24 -0.53 5.88
N CYS A 158 -2.88 -1.31 5.00
CA CYS A 158 -3.89 -0.83 4.07
C CYS A 158 -5.11 -0.28 4.78
N VAL A 159 -5.60 -0.96 5.82
CA VAL A 159 -6.71 -0.50 6.66
C VAL A 159 -6.35 0.77 7.41
N ALA A 160 -5.21 0.79 8.11
CA ALA A 160 -4.73 1.99 8.80
C ALA A 160 -4.55 3.17 7.82
N GLY A 161 -3.98 2.92 6.64
CA GLY A 161 -3.73 3.90 5.59
C GLY A 161 -4.97 4.52 4.95
N GLN A 162 -6.16 3.99 5.22
CA GLN A 162 -7.43 4.63 4.85
C GLN A 162 -7.84 5.72 5.83
N CYS A 163 -7.48 5.62 7.11
CA CYS A 163 -7.86 6.60 8.14
C CYS A 163 -6.76 7.59 8.51
N THR A 164 -5.49 7.32 8.16
CA THR A 164 -4.37 8.21 8.50
C THR A 164 -3.34 8.33 7.37
N THR A 165 -2.54 9.38 7.45
CA THR A 165 -1.28 9.50 6.69
C THR A 165 -0.04 9.31 7.56
N ASP A 166 -0.21 9.20 8.88
CA ASP A 166 0.86 9.05 9.86
C ASP A 166 1.26 7.58 10.02
N ILE A 167 1.98 7.08 9.01
CA ILE A 167 2.56 5.73 9.05
C ILE A 167 3.55 5.54 10.21
N PRO A 168 4.38 6.53 10.60
CA PRO A 168 5.19 6.41 11.82
C PRO A 168 4.36 6.12 13.09
N ALA A 169 3.23 6.80 13.32
CA ALA A 169 2.36 6.46 14.45
C ALA A 169 1.77 5.06 14.35
N TRP A 170 1.46 4.59 13.13
CA TRP A 170 1.07 3.20 12.91
C TRP A 170 2.16 2.21 13.34
N PHE A 171 3.45 2.48 13.03
CA PHE A 171 4.56 1.66 13.51
C PHE A 171 4.67 1.64 15.04
N ALA A 172 4.54 2.81 15.69
CA ALA A 172 4.57 2.90 17.15
C ALA A 172 3.41 2.10 17.78
N PHE A 173 2.22 2.21 17.20
CA PHE A 173 1.06 1.40 17.59
C PHE A 173 1.31 -0.09 17.42
N GLN A 174 1.89 -0.52 16.29
CA GLN A 174 2.24 -1.92 16.06
C GLN A 174 3.20 -2.45 17.12
N ALA A 175 4.24 -1.68 17.46
CA ALA A 175 5.19 -2.05 18.50
C ALA A 175 4.51 -2.20 19.87
N ALA A 176 3.64 -1.26 20.25
CA ALA A 176 2.89 -1.31 21.51
C ALA A 176 1.87 -2.46 21.56
N ALA A 177 1.23 -2.79 20.43
CA ALA A 177 0.26 -3.88 20.31
C ALA A 177 0.91 -5.27 20.20
N GLY A 178 2.22 -5.36 20.48
CA GLY A 178 3.05 -6.54 20.30
C GLY A 178 3.23 -6.99 18.85
N GLY A 179 2.68 -6.25 17.89
CA GLY A 179 2.53 -6.57 16.47
C GLY A 179 3.79 -6.56 15.62
N THR A 180 4.95 -6.95 16.15
CA THR A 180 6.11 -7.27 15.29
C THR A 180 5.86 -8.65 14.65
N ASP A 181 6.02 -8.77 13.33
CA ASP A 181 6.05 -10.11 12.73
C ASP A 181 7.33 -10.81 13.22
N PRO A 182 7.31 -12.13 13.49
CA PRO A 182 8.53 -12.85 13.78
C PRO A 182 9.52 -12.57 12.65
N THR A 183 10.65 -11.96 12.97
CA THR A 183 11.70 -11.79 11.97
C THR A 183 12.30 -13.17 11.70
N PRO A 184 12.55 -13.54 10.44
CA PRO A 184 13.36 -14.73 10.18
C PRO A 184 14.68 -14.56 10.93
N ASP A 185 15.09 -15.61 11.66
CA ASP A 185 16.42 -15.70 12.24
C ASP A 185 17.41 -15.50 11.10
N SER A 186 18.04 -14.33 11.07
CA SER A 186 19.09 -14.03 10.11
C SER A 186 20.39 -14.25 10.85
N ASP A 187 21.07 -15.35 10.53
CA ASP A 187 22.40 -15.66 11.05
C ASP A 187 23.30 -14.41 10.94
N GLY A 188 23.66 -13.85 12.08
CA GLY A 188 24.71 -12.83 12.19
C GLY A 188 24.31 -11.35 12.07
N ILE A 189 23.02 -10.98 11.95
CA ILE A 189 22.61 -9.56 12.04
C ILE A 189 22.07 -9.28 13.44
N GLN A 190 22.81 -8.49 14.24
CA GLN A 190 22.31 -7.99 15.52
C GLN A 190 21.02 -7.20 15.28
N THR A 191 19.90 -7.77 15.72
CA THR A 191 18.62 -7.06 15.78
C THR A 191 18.77 -5.86 16.73
N PRO A 192 18.26 -4.67 16.39
CA PRO A 192 18.25 -3.53 17.31
C PRO A 192 17.57 -3.91 18.63
N GLY A 193 18.08 -3.45 19.77
CA GLY A 193 17.61 -3.89 21.11
C GLY A 193 16.11 -3.73 21.38
N TRP A 194 15.40 -2.82 20.70
CA TRP A 194 13.94 -2.67 20.77
C TRP A 194 13.15 -3.79 20.04
N LEU A 195 13.85 -4.60 19.25
CA LEU A 195 13.35 -5.78 18.55
C LEU A 195 13.75 -7.09 19.26
N GLN A 196 14.71 -7.03 20.21
CA GLN A 196 15.19 -8.18 20.98
C GLN A 196 14.30 -8.56 22.16
N SER A 197 13.37 -7.71 22.56
CA SER A 197 12.33 -8.03 23.54
C SER A 197 11.23 -8.88 22.91
N GLU A 198 11.59 -9.99 22.27
CA GLU A 198 10.60 -10.99 21.90
C GLU A 198 10.13 -11.68 23.17
N ALA A 199 8.90 -11.35 23.58
CA ALA A 199 8.13 -12.23 24.44
C ALA A 199 8.05 -13.57 23.71
N LYS A 200 8.70 -14.60 24.27
CA LYS A 200 8.52 -16.01 23.92
C LYS A 200 7.06 -16.20 23.50
N PHE A 201 6.82 -16.68 22.27
CA PHE A 201 5.48 -16.96 21.76
C PHE A 201 4.77 -17.91 22.73
N ASN A 202 4.00 -17.35 23.66
CA ASN A 202 3.28 -18.10 24.67
C ASN A 202 1.83 -18.15 24.24
N MET A 203 1.45 -19.27 23.63
CA MET A 203 0.10 -19.52 23.11
C MET A 203 -0.98 -19.34 24.20
N SER A 204 -0.61 -19.50 25.48
CA SER A 204 -1.50 -19.32 26.64
C SER A 204 -1.86 -17.86 26.94
N THR A 205 -0.91 -16.92 26.86
CA THR A 205 -1.14 -15.47 27.07
C THR A 205 -1.99 -14.86 25.95
N TYR A 206 -2.02 -15.50 24.79
CA TYR A 206 -2.75 -15.03 23.62
C TYR A 206 -4.24 -15.41 23.62
N LEU A 207 -4.60 -16.52 24.28
CA LEU A 207 -6.00 -16.93 24.46
C LEU A 207 -6.78 -15.99 25.40
N SER A 208 -6.09 -15.16 26.18
CA SER A 208 -6.65 -14.29 27.22
C SER A 208 -6.77 -12.81 26.85
N GLN A 209 -6.22 -12.34 25.73
CA GLN A 209 -6.36 -10.93 25.34
C GLN A 209 -7.79 -10.63 24.85
N SER A 210 -8.52 -9.91 25.69
CA SER A 210 -9.83 -9.32 25.38
C SER A 210 -9.64 -8.10 24.47
N ASP A 211 -10.69 -7.69 23.75
CA ASP A 211 -10.61 -6.50 22.87
C ASP A 211 -10.31 -5.20 23.66
N GLY A 212 -10.52 -5.19 24.98
CA GLY A 212 -10.16 -4.10 25.88
C GLY A 212 -8.66 -4.00 26.22
N ASP A 213 -7.88 -5.05 25.95
CA ASP A 213 -6.42 -5.08 26.21
C ASP A 213 -5.59 -4.53 25.04
N LEU A 214 -6.23 -4.22 23.92
CA LEU A 214 -5.56 -3.65 22.76
C LEU A 214 -5.30 -2.16 23.00
N PRO A 215 -4.10 -1.64 22.68
CA PRO A 215 -3.85 -0.21 22.76
C PRO A 215 -4.86 0.54 21.91
N GLN A 216 -5.25 1.73 22.36
CA GLN A 216 -6.17 2.57 21.61
C GLN A 216 -5.47 3.15 20.37
N TRP A 217 -6.04 2.94 19.19
CA TRP A 217 -5.59 3.62 17.99
C TRP A 217 -6.11 5.07 17.97
N ASN A 218 -5.19 6.03 18.02
CA ASN A 218 -5.51 7.45 17.93
C ASN A 218 -4.45 8.16 17.06
N PRO A 219 -4.62 8.16 15.73
CA PRO A 219 -3.62 8.73 14.83
C PRO A 219 -3.60 10.26 14.95
N THR A 220 -2.39 10.84 14.86
CA THR A 220 -2.22 12.31 14.88
C THR A 220 -2.83 12.99 13.64
N THR A 221 -2.88 12.27 12.52
CA THR A 221 -3.49 12.75 11.27
C THR A 221 -4.70 11.90 10.92
N GLN A 222 -5.76 12.57 10.48
CA GLN A 222 -6.94 11.92 9.96
C GLN A 222 -7.03 12.12 8.45
N ARG A 223 -7.44 11.07 7.75
CA ARG A 223 -7.66 11.07 6.31
C ARG A 223 -9.10 10.72 6.04
N ILE A 224 -9.75 11.49 5.18
CA ILE A 224 -11.03 11.12 4.57
C ILE A 224 -10.72 10.32 3.31
N PRO A 225 -11.04 9.01 3.27
CA PRO A 225 -10.83 8.21 2.09
C PRO A 225 -11.84 8.58 0.99
N LEU A 226 -11.40 8.59 -0.27
CA LEU A 226 -12.22 8.98 -1.43
C LEU A 226 -13.03 7.82 -2.04
N GLY A 227 -13.01 6.66 -1.39
CA GLY A 227 -13.63 5.42 -1.86
C GLY A 227 -12.80 4.18 -1.49
N PRO A 228 -13.25 2.98 -1.90
CA PRO A 228 -12.56 1.74 -1.59
C PRO A 228 -11.12 1.72 -2.12
N LEU A 229 -10.21 1.07 -1.38
CA LEU A 229 -8.82 0.88 -1.83
C LEU A 229 -8.75 0.10 -3.15
N PHE A 230 -9.59 -0.93 -3.27
CA PHE A 230 -9.67 -1.87 -4.38
C PHE A 230 -11.12 -1.89 -4.93
N PRO A 231 -11.54 -0.83 -5.65
CA PRO A 231 -12.94 -0.66 -6.05
C PRO A 231 -13.42 -1.71 -7.07
N LYS A 232 -12.48 -2.36 -7.78
CA LYS A 232 -12.77 -3.40 -8.80
C LYS A 232 -12.42 -4.81 -8.34
N ALA A 233 -12.08 -4.98 -7.05
CA ALA A 233 -11.75 -6.28 -6.51
C ALA A 233 -12.92 -7.24 -6.64
N LYS A 234 -12.64 -8.39 -7.25
CA LYS A 234 -13.53 -9.56 -7.28
C LYS A 234 -13.05 -10.61 -6.29
N GLU A 235 -11.74 -10.73 -6.12
CA GLU A 235 -11.12 -11.71 -5.24
C GLU A 235 -10.09 -11.03 -4.35
N ILE A 236 -10.21 -11.23 -3.04
CA ILE A 236 -9.25 -10.71 -2.06
C ILE A 236 -8.79 -11.87 -1.20
N THR A 237 -7.48 -11.99 -1.02
CA THR A 237 -6.87 -12.97 -0.12
C THR A 237 -5.95 -12.27 0.86
N PHE A 238 -6.23 -12.42 2.16
CA PHE A 238 -5.32 -12.03 3.22
C PHE A 238 -4.53 -13.26 3.67
N ARG A 239 -3.21 -13.22 3.53
CA ARG A 239 -2.30 -14.27 3.96
C ARG A 239 -1.80 -13.98 5.37
N CYS A 240 -1.94 -14.93 6.27
CA CYS A 240 -1.48 -14.79 7.65
C CYS A 240 -0.92 -16.10 8.17
N THR A 241 0.10 -16.04 9.00
CA THR A 241 0.47 -17.16 9.86
C THR A 241 -0.37 -17.14 11.14
N ILE A 242 -0.38 -18.23 11.91
CA ILE A 242 -1.10 -18.29 13.20
C ILE A 242 -0.74 -17.10 14.13
N PRO A 243 0.55 -16.76 14.34
CA PRO A 243 0.94 -15.59 15.15
C PRO A 243 0.43 -14.24 14.60
N GLN A 244 0.13 -14.17 13.30
CA GLN A 244 -0.33 -12.95 12.64
C GLN A 244 -1.84 -12.73 12.71
N LEU A 245 -2.63 -13.72 13.17
CA LEU A 245 -4.10 -13.60 13.25
C LEU A 245 -4.57 -12.45 14.14
N ARG A 246 -3.75 -12.04 15.10
CA ARG A 246 -3.98 -10.83 15.91
C ARG A 246 -4.13 -9.56 15.09
N ARG A 247 -3.40 -9.45 13.98
CA ARG A 247 -3.50 -8.31 13.05
C ARG A 247 -4.90 -8.21 12.45
N MET A 248 -5.49 -9.35 12.14
CA MET A 248 -6.84 -9.45 11.58
C MET A 248 -7.88 -9.06 12.62
N ARG A 249 -7.72 -9.46 13.89
CA ARG A 249 -8.59 -9.02 14.99
C ARG A 249 -8.56 -7.51 15.21
N ARG A 250 -7.41 -6.87 14.98
CA ARG A 250 -7.22 -5.43 15.17
C ARG A 250 -7.77 -4.54 14.06
N LEU A 251 -8.26 -5.11 12.96
CA LEU A 251 -8.75 -4.28 11.85
C LEU A 251 -9.91 -3.36 12.28
N SER A 252 -10.74 -3.81 13.22
CA SER A 252 -11.82 -3.02 13.83
C SER A 252 -11.33 -1.82 14.64
N VAL A 253 -10.13 -1.89 15.23
CA VAL A 253 -9.54 -0.83 16.07
C VAL A 253 -9.28 0.44 15.25
N TYR A 254 -9.01 0.30 13.95
CA TYR A 254 -8.81 1.44 13.05
C TYR A 254 -10.10 2.20 12.71
N ARG A 255 -11.28 1.67 13.07
CA ARG A 255 -12.60 2.26 12.77
C ARG A 255 -12.82 2.52 11.27
N VAL A 256 -12.17 1.72 10.43
CA VAL A 256 -12.34 1.74 8.97
C VAL A 256 -13.17 0.54 8.59
N PRO A 257 -14.37 0.70 8.02
CA PRO A 257 -15.18 -0.44 7.62
C PRO A 257 -14.56 -1.15 6.40
N ALA A 258 -14.84 -2.45 6.25
CA ALA A 258 -14.32 -3.25 5.13
C ALA A 258 -14.72 -2.68 3.74
N THR A 259 -15.83 -1.96 3.67
CA THR A 259 -16.29 -1.23 2.46
C THR A 259 -15.31 -0.15 1.99
N MET A 260 -14.40 0.32 2.85
CA MET A 260 -13.31 1.22 2.46
C MET A 260 -12.10 0.49 1.88
N ILE A 261 -12.07 -0.83 1.93
CA ILE A 261 -11.04 -1.65 1.30
C ILE A 261 -11.53 -2.18 -0.04
N PHE A 262 -12.77 -2.65 -0.11
CA PHE A 262 -13.35 -3.22 -1.31
C PHE A 262 -14.85 -2.93 -1.42
N SER A 263 -15.39 -3.09 -2.62
CA SER A 263 -16.81 -3.01 -2.92
C SER A 263 -17.49 -4.37 -2.70
N PRO A 264 -18.35 -4.56 -1.68
CA PRO A 264 -19.02 -5.85 -1.43
C PRO A 264 -19.87 -6.33 -2.60
N GLU A 265 -20.42 -5.41 -3.39
CA GLU A 265 -21.21 -5.66 -4.60
C GLU A 265 -20.41 -6.36 -5.70
N HIS A 266 -19.12 -6.03 -5.83
CA HIS A 266 -18.23 -6.61 -6.84
C HIS A 266 -17.47 -7.83 -6.33
N LEU A 267 -17.35 -7.97 -5.01
CA LEU A 267 -16.62 -9.05 -4.39
C LEU A 267 -17.32 -10.39 -4.65
N GLN A 268 -16.59 -11.32 -5.23
CA GLN A 268 -17.00 -12.70 -5.45
C GLN A 268 -16.49 -13.60 -4.32
N VAL A 269 -15.23 -13.40 -3.91
CA VAL A 269 -14.61 -14.19 -2.84
C VAL A 269 -13.69 -13.32 -1.98
N PHE A 270 -13.82 -13.48 -0.67
CA PHE A 270 -12.84 -13.04 0.32
C PHE A 270 -12.24 -14.28 0.99
N ARG A 271 -10.91 -14.44 0.92
CA ARG A 271 -10.16 -15.53 1.52
C ARG A 271 -9.28 -15.03 2.66
N LEU A 272 -9.36 -15.70 3.81
CA LEU A 272 -8.32 -15.65 4.84
C LEU A 272 -7.51 -16.95 4.74
N ALA A 273 -6.29 -16.85 4.22
CA ALA A 273 -5.39 -17.99 4.06
C ALA A 273 -4.41 -18.05 5.24
N ILE A 274 -4.53 -19.10 6.06
CA ILE A 274 -3.74 -19.32 7.27
C ILE A 274 -2.59 -20.27 6.94
N ILE A 275 -1.39 -19.71 6.76
CA ILE A 275 -0.18 -20.40 6.33
C ILE A 275 0.51 -21.08 7.52
N GLY A 276 0.92 -22.34 7.34
CA GLY A 276 1.65 -23.12 8.34
C GLY A 276 0.74 -23.68 9.43
N GLY A 277 -0.57 -23.65 9.23
CA GLY A 277 -1.54 -24.24 10.16
C GLY A 277 -1.74 -25.72 9.85
N ARG A 278 -1.54 -26.60 10.82
CA ARG A 278 -2.15 -27.95 10.74
C ARG A 278 -3.67 -27.77 10.69
N SER A 279 -4.39 -28.68 10.04
CA SER A 279 -5.87 -28.70 9.95
C SER A 279 -6.59 -28.59 11.31
N ASN A 280 -5.87 -28.81 12.42
CA ASN A 280 -6.33 -28.68 13.80
C ASN A 280 -5.99 -27.31 14.43
N ALA A 281 -5.68 -26.28 13.65
CA ALA A 281 -5.55 -24.92 14.16
C ALA A 281 -6.78 -24.62 15.01
N PRO A 282 -6.58 -24.31 16.30
CA PRO A 282 -7.59 -24.66 17.28
C PRO A 282 -8.85 -23.84 17.03
N ALA A 283 -10.01 -24.48 17.18
CA ALA A 283 -11.34 -23.85 17.18
C ALA A 283 -11.44 -22.67 18.19
N THR A 284 -10.41 -22.46 19.01
CA THR A 284 -10.23 -21.36 19.96
C THR A 284 -9.69 -20.07 19.34
N ILE A 285 -9.29 -20.03 18.07
CA ILE A 285 -8.89 -18.78 17.42
C ILE A 285 -10.14 -17.92 17.23
N LYS A 286 -10.36 -16.99 18.16
CA LYS A 286 -11.47 -16.03 18.14
C LYS A 286 -11.30 -15.03 16.99
N LEU A 287 -11.75 -15.41 15.79
CA LEU A 287 -11.84 -14.54 14.62
C LEU A 287 -13.11 -13.68 14.61
N ARG A 288 -13.90 -13.71 15.70
CA ARG A 288 -15.13 -12.93 15.81
C ARG A 288 -14.92 -11.44 15.51
N PRO A 289 -13.93 -10.72 16.08
CA PRO A 289 -13.72 -9.30 15.77
C PRO A 289 -13.40 -9.06 14.29
N PHE A 290 -12.68 -9.98 13.65
CA PHE A 290 -12.38 -9.90 12.22
C PHE A 290 -13.63 -10.16 11.37
N ARG A 291 -14.45 -11.15 11.74
CA ARG A 291 -15.72 -11.46 11.05
C ARG A 291 -16.72 -10.32 11.18
N GLU A 292 -16.80 -9.69 12.35
CA GLU A 292 -17.62 -8.50 12.58
C GLU A 292 -17.13 -7.31 11.76
N TRP A 293 -15.81 -7.04 11.74
CA TRP A 293 -15.22 -6.00 10.90
C TRP A 293 -15.51 -6.20 9.40
N LEU A 294 -15.45 -7.45 8.94
CA LEU A 294 -15.68 -7.82 7.55
C LEU A 294 -17.16 -7.80 7.15
N ASP A 295 -18.06 -7.72 8.13
CA ASP A 295 -19.50 -7.98 7.96
C ASP A 295 -19.75 -9.35 7.32
N ALA A 296 -19.20 -10.39 7.96
CA ALA A 296 -19.21 -11.76 7.44
C ALA A 296 -20.62 -12.29 7.16
N ASP A 297 -21.63 -11.82 7.89
CA ASP A 297 -23.03 -12.22 7.70
C ASP A 297 -23.57 -11.70 6.36
N GLN A 298 -23.19 -10.50 5.94
CA GLN A 298 -23.53 -9.99 4.60
C GLN A 298 -22.75 -10.67 3.48
N LEU A 299 -21.51 -11.09 3.73
CA LEU A 299 -20.71 -11.80 2.73
C LEU A 299 -21.21 -13.23 2.49
N GLY A 300 -21.77 -13.90 3.51
CA GLY A 300 -22.27 -15.27 3.42
C GLY A 300 -21.24 -16.21 2.79
N ASN A 301 -21.64 -16.87 1.71
CA ASN A 301 -20.80 -17.85 0.99
C ASN A 301 -19.58 -17.25 0.28
N LYS A 302 -19.43 -15.91 0.23
CA LYS A 302 -18.26 -15.25 -0.34
C LYS A 302 -17.05 -15.31 0.60
N LEU A 303 -17.25 -15.53 1.89
CA LEU A 303 -16.15 -15.64 2.86
C LEU A 303 -15.65 -17.09 2.94
N CYS A 304 -14.34 -17.26 2.77
CA CYS A 304 -13.65 -18.54 2.90
C CYS A 304 -12.45 -18.40 3.84
N VAL A 305 -12.29 -19.35 4.77
CA VAL A 305 -11.10 -19.48 5.62
C VAL A 305 -10.40 -20.77 5.22
N GLN A 306 -9.14 -20.68 4.81
CA GLN A 306 -8.35 -21.79 4.30
C GLN A 306 -7.12 -22.00 5.19
N PHE A 307 -6.81 -23.25 5.51
CA PHE A 307 -5.56 -23.63 6.16
C PHE A 307 -4.62 -24.18 5.09
N CYS A 308 -3.46 -23.55 4.96
CA CYS A 308 -2.47 -23.79 3.92
C CYS A 308 -1.14 -24.26 4.51
#